data_AF-T0L4N5-F1
#
_entry.id   AF-T0L4N5-F1
#
_cell.length_a   1.000
_cell.length_b   1.000
_cell.length_c   1.000
_cell.angle_alpha   90.00
_cell.angle_beta   90.00
_cell.angle_gamma   90.00
#
_symmetry.space_group_name_H-M   'P 1'
#
loop_
_entity.id
_entity.type
_entity.pdbx_description
1 polymer ?
#
loop_
_entity_poly.entity_id
_entity_poly.type
_entity_poly.pdbx_seq_one_letter_code
_entity_poly.pdbx_strand_id
1 'polypeptide(L)'
;MTTDIKNYINSLYLKDEEDPRTTLSTILKYHNSIDDQDFTVSKYIYYVITTYDLHTNDFYDKTFTILNNNNIMETDFLESILSNRNISTEIINKFLLRILELSLEIRTYDLKKILILILNLFKSNSILIKNQEIKKYILIYNESIDEISSICKKILQMY
;
A
#
# COMPACT_ATOMS: atom_id res chain seq x y z
N MET A 1 -20.62 -11.43 8.76
CA MET A 1 -20.61 -10.01 8.34
C MET A 1 -19.50 -9.70 7.35
N THR A 2 -18.24 -10.10 7.57
CA THR A 2 -17.13 -9.80 6.63
C THR A 2 -16.89 -10.82 5.53
N THR A 3 -17.22 -12.09 5.75
CA THR A 3 -17.36 -13.05 4.64
C THR A 3 -18.42 -12.57 3.63
N ASP A 4 -19.45 -11.87 4.11
CA ASP A 4 -20.55 -11.38 3.29
C ASP A 4 -20.13 -10.22 2.40
N ILE A 5 -19.31 -9.27 2.90
CA ILE A 5 -18.86 -8.13 2.07
C ILE A 5 -17.84 -8.56 1.01
N LYS A 6 -16.93 -9.50 1.33
CA LYS A 6 -15.96 -10.01 0.35
C LYS A 6 -16.64 -10.81 -0.75
N ASN A 7 -17.58 -11.69 -0.38
CA ASN A 7 -18.39 -12.42 -1.36
C ASN A 7 -19.25 -11.46 -2.19
N TYR A 8 -19.78 -10.40 -1.58
CA TYR A 8 -20.50 -9.36 -2.30
C TYR A 8 -19.60 -8.65 -3.31
N ILE A 9 -18.42 -8.15 -2.91
CA ILE A 9 -17.44 -7.52 -3.82
C ILE A 9 -17.06 -8.46 -4.96
N ASN A 10 -16.75 -9.72 -4.67
CA ASN A 10 -16.43 -10.72 -5.69
C ASN A 10 -17.61 -10.95 -6.65
N SER A 11 -18.84 -10.93 -6.15
CA SER A 11 -20.03 -11.04 -7.00
C SER A 11 -20.23 -9.82 -7.90
N LEU A 12 -19.78 -8.62 -7.49
CA LEU A 12 -19.84 -7.42 -8.32
C LEU A 12 -18.88 -7.51 -9.51
N TYR A 13 -17.70 -8.12 -9.34
CA TYR A 13 -16.80 -8.38 -10.47
C TYR A 13 -17.33 -9.42 -11.46
N LEU A 14 -18.24 -10.30 -11.03
CA LEU A 14 -18.85 -11.33 -11.88
C LEU A 14 -20.13 -10.85 -12.59
N LYS A 15 -20.71 -9.74 -12.13
CA LYS A 15 -21.89 -9.13 -12.74
C LYS A 15 -21.44 -7.97 -13.61
N ASP A 16 -21.22 -8.25 -14.89
CA ASP A 16 -20.86 -7.24 -15.92
C ASP A 16 -21.91 -6.11 -16.10
N GLU A 17 -23.03 -6.14 -15.37
CA GLU A 17 -24.18 -5.25 -15.58
C GLU A 17 -24.43 -4.22 -14.46
N GLU A 18 -23.77 -4.31 -13.29
CA GLU A 18 -24.01 -3.38 -12.18
C GLU A 18 -22.96 -2.26 -12.16
N ASP A 19 -23.38 -1.01 -12.33
CA ASP A 19 -22.49 0.16 -12.28
C ASP A 19 -21.80 0.23 -10.90
N PRO A 20 -20.46 0.06 -10.82
CA PRO A 20 -19.71 0.01 -9.55
C PRO A 20 -19.87 1.25 -8.67
N ARG A 21 -20.26 2.39 -9.26
CA ARG A 21 -20.51 3.64 -8.52
C ARG A 21 -21.73 3.54 -7.62
N THR A 22 -22.73 2.73 -7.99
CA THR A 22 -23.98 2.58 -7.23
C THR A 22 -23.77 1.87 -5.90
N THR A 23 -22.79 0.96 -5.85
CA THR A 23 -22.46 0.16 -4.66
C THR A 23 -21.40 0.81 -3.77
N LEU A 24 -20.70 1.85 -4.27
CA LEU A 24 -19.62 2.53 -3.56
C LEU A 24 -20.04 3.04 -2.18
N SER A 25 -21.22 3.66 -2.07
CA SER A 25 -21.72 4.19 -0.79
C SER A 25 -21.95 3.10 0.28
N THR A 26 -22.33 1.89 -0.16
CA THR A 26 -22.49 0.73 0.70
C THR A 26 -21.12 0.19 1.11
N ILE A 27 -20.20 0.06 0.16
CA ILE A 27 -18.86 -0.50 0.38
C ILE A 27 -18.02 0.40 1.30
N LEU A 28 -18.13 1.73 1.16
CA LEU A 28 -17.39 2.70 1.98
C LEU A 28 -17.63 2.54 3.49
N LYS A 29 -18.78 1.99 3.89
CA LYS A 29 -19.11 1.70 5.30
C LYS A 29 -18.20 0.62 5.90
N TYR A 30 -17.56 -0.19 5.05
CA TYR A 30 -16.69 -1.29 5.44
C TYR A 30 -15.20 -0.96 5.33
N HIS A 31 -14.82 0.24 4.84
CA HIS A 31 -13.42 0.63 4.61
C HIS A 31 -12.55 0.73 5.89
N ASN A 32 -13.15 0.56 7.07
CA ASN A 32 -12.47 0.51 8.37
C ASN A 32 -12.92 -0.67 9.23
N SER A 33 -13.61 -1.67 8.68
CA SER A 33 -13.89 -2.86 9.48
C SER A 33 -12.56 -3.53 9.80
N ILE A 34 -12.27 -3.75 11.08
CA ILE A 34 -11.08 -4.45 11.62
C ILE A 34 -10.79 -5.77 10.90
N ASP A 35 -11.81 -6.30 10.24
CA ASP A 35 -11.83 -7.55 9.50
C ASP A 35 -11.36 -7.42 8.01
N ASP A 36 -11.06 -6.22 7.48
CA ASP A 36 -10.46 -6.03 6.14
C ASP A 36 -8.94 -6.28 6.18
N GLN A 37 -8.56 -7.49 6.56
CA GLN A 37 -7.15 -7.87 6.74
C GLN A 37 -6.37 -8.04 5.42
N ASP A 38 -6.99 -7.90 4.25
CA ASP A 38 -6.40 -8.20 2.93
C ASP A 38 -6.67 -7.12 1.86
N PHE A 39 -6.94 -5.89 2.28
CA PHE A 39 -7.23 -4.76 1.41
C PHE A 39 -8.38 -4.98 0.42
N THR A 40 -9.24 -6.00 0.58
CA THR A 40 -10.29 -6.32 -0.41
C THR A 40 -11.21 -5.12 -0.63
N VAL A 41 -11.64 -4.48 0.46
CA VAL A 41 -12.51 -3.30 0.40
C VAL A 41 -11.75 -2.12 -0.21
N SER A 42 -10.50 -1.90 0.21
CA SER A 42 -9.65 -0.81 -0.28
C SER A 42 -9.35 -0.93 -1.78
N LYS A 43 -9.10 -2.14 -2.29
CA LYS A 43 -8.88 -2.43 -3.72
C LYS A 43 -10.12 -2.09 -4.54
N TYR A 44 -11.30 -2.52 -4.08
CA TYR A 44 -12.55 -2.22 -4.78
C TYR A 44 -12.81 -0.70 -4.82
N ILE A 45 -12.68 -0.01 -3.68
CA ILE A 45 -12.85 1.44 -3.64
C ILE A 45 -11.84 2.11 -4.56
N TYR A 46 -10.57 1.70 -4.53
CA TYR A 46 -9.52 2.24 -5.39
C TYR A 46 -9.84 2.05 -6.88
N TYR A 47 -10.32 0.88 -7.27
CA TYR A 47 -10.79 0.61 -8.63
C TYR A 47 -11.89 1.58 -9.06
N VAL A 48 -12.92 1.76 -8.22
CA VAL A 48 -14.05 2.64 -8.55
C VAL A 48 -13.61 4.11 -8.63
N ILE A 49 -12.79 4.60 -7.68
CA ILE A 49 -12.37 6.00 -7.70
C ILE A 49 -11.45 6.32 -8.88
N THR A 50 -10.57 5.40 -9.26
CA THR A 50 -9.64 5.62 -10.38
C THR A 50 -10.31 5.46 -11.74
N THR A 51 -11.23 4.50 -11.88
CA THR A 51 -11.94 4.25 -13.15
C THR A 51 -12.94 5.35 -13.47
N TYR A 52 -13.58 5.93 -12.46
CA TYR A 52 -14.67 6.90 -12.63
C TYR A 52 -14.32 8.32 -12.17
N ASP A 53 -13.04 8.60 -11.88
CA ASP A 53 -12.54 9.89 -11.41
C ASP A 53 -13.35 10.46 -10.23
N LEU A 54 -13.58 9.61 -9.23
CA LEU A 54 -14.32 9.98 -8.02
C LEU A 54 -13.36 10.33 -6.89
N HIS A 55 -13.81 11.19 -5.98
CA HIS A 55 -13.11 11.48 -4.75
C HIS A 55 -13.80 10.85 -3.55
N THR A 56 -13.01 10.14 -2.74
CA THR A 56 -13.44 9.61 -1.45
C THR A 56 -12.59 10.23 -0.35
N ASN A 57 -13.24 11.00 0.52
CA ASN A 57 -12.58 11.54 1.70
C ASN A 57 -12.02 10.40 2.55
N ASP A 58 -10.85 10.64 3.14
CA ASP A 58 -10.19 9.73 4.07
C ASP A 58 -9.73 8.38 3.48
N PHE A 59 -9.81 8.16 2.16
CA PHE A 59 -9.45 6.86 1.58
C PHE A 59 -8.05 6.38 2.01
N TYR A 60 -7.07 7.28 1.93
CA TYR A 60 -5.69 6.97 2.30
C TYR A 60 -5.54 6.74 3.80
N ASP A 61 -6.20 7.52 4.66
CA ASP A 61 -6.12 7.33 6.10
C ASP A 61 -6.78 6.02 6.54
N LYS A 62 -7.93 5.66 5.96
CA LYS A 62 -8.59 4.37 6.21
C LYS A 62 -7.73 3.20 5.76
N THR A 63 -7.20 3.28 4.53
CA THR A 63 -6.27 2.27 3.99
C THR A 63 -5.00 2.16 4.84
N PHE A 64 -4.53 3.27 5.42
CA PHE A 64 -3.39 3.26 6.33
C PHE A 64 -3.71 2.52 7.63
N THR A 65 -4.90 2.72 8.21
CA THR A 65 -5.26 2.09 9.49
C THR A 65 -5.34 0.56 9.44
N ILE A 66 -5.62 -0.01 8.26
CA ILE A 66 -5.70 -1.46 8.07
C ILE A 66 -4.35 -2.10 7.69
N LEU A 67 -3.33 -1.30 7.33
CA LEU A 67 -2.00 -1.80 6.95
C LEU A 67 -1.30 -2.47 8.15
N ASN A 68 -0.98 -3.75 8.00
CA ASN A 68 -0.39 -4.61 9.02
C ASN A 68 0.52 -5.70 8.42
N ASN A 69 1.12 -6.53 9.27
CA ASN A 69 2.07 -7.58 8.84
C ASN A 69 1.47 -8.63 7.90
N ASN A 70 0.14 -8.83 7.90
CA ASN A 70 -0.52 -9.82 7.07
C ASN A 70 -0.73 -9.32 5.63
N ASN A 71 -0.91 -8.01 5.42
CA ASN A 71 -1.24 -7.43 4.11
C ASN A 71 -0.15 -6.54 3.51
N ILE A 72 0.93 -6.25 4.23
CA ILE A 72 2.11 -5.55 3.67
C ILE A 72 2.71 -6.26 2.45
N MET A 73 2.48 -7.56 2.30
CA MET A 73 2.92 -8.35 1.15
C MET A 73 2.15 -8.06 -0.14
N GLU A 74 1.05 -7.32 -0.07
CA GLU A 74 0.29 -6.86 -1.24
C GLU A 74 0.97 -5.65 -1.91
N THR A 75 2.24 -5.82 -2.26
CA THR A 75 3.11 -4.75 -2.75
C THR A 75 2.59 -4.11 -4.03
N ASP A 76 1.91 -4.87 -4.90
CA ASP A 76 1.36 -4.34 -6.16
C ASP A 76 0.22 -3.34 -5.90
N PHE A 77 -0.64 -3.62 -4.91
CA PHE A 77 -1.69 -2.70 -4.51
C PHE A 77 -1.10 -1.46 -3.83
N LEU A 78 -0.15 -1.64 -2.91
CA LEU A 78 0.55 -0.54 -2.25
C LEU A 78 1.30 0.34 -3.26
N GLU A 79 1.97 -0.23 -4.25
CA GLU A 79 2.65 0.51 -5.30
C GLU A 79 1.65 1.34 -6.11
N SER A 80 0.51 0.74 -6.47
CA SER A 80 -0.54 1.39 -7.26
C SER A 80 -1.12 2.62 -6.55
N ILE A 81 -1.46 2.51 -5.26
CA ILE A 81 -2.04 3.64 -4.51
C ILE A 81 -1.00 4.74 -4.22
N LEU A 82 0.26 4.37 -3.95
CA LEU A 82 1.32 5.30 -3.57
C LEU A 82 2.03 5.94 -4.77
N SER A 83 1.86 5.38 -5.97
CA SER A 83 2.34 5.97 -7.23
C SER A 83 1.28 6.83 -7.92
N ASN A 84 0.09 6.98 -7.32
CA ASN A 84 -0.97 7.84 -7.83
C ASN A 84 -0.50 9.30 -7.85
N ARG A 85 -0.63 10.00 -8.98
CA ARG A 85 -0.11 11.38 -9.14
C ARG A 85 -0.79 12.42 -8.25
N ASN A 86 -1.99 12.12 -7.76
CA ASN A 86 -2.81 13.04 -6.97
C ASN A 86 -2.61 12.88 -5.46
N ILE A 87 -1.76 11.94 -5.03
CA ILE A 87 -1.46 11.72 -3.62
C ILE A 87 -0.42 12.74 -3.13
N SER A 88 -0.55 13.21 -1.89
CA SER A 88 0.46 14.08 -1.29
C SER A 88 1.70 13.28 -0.89
N THR A 89 2.87 13.90 -1.00
CA THR A 89 4.14 13.33 -0.53
C THR A 89 4.09 12.98 0.96
N GLU A 90 3.34 13.73 1.77
CA GLU A 90 3.17 13.47 3.20
C GLU A 90 2.47 12.13 3.45
N ILE A 91 1.41 11.83 2.70
CA ILE A 91 0.72 10.54 2.78
C ILE A 91 1.66 9.41 2.35
N ILE A 92 2.39 9.58 1.24
CA ILE A 92 3.35 8.55 0.79
C ILE A 92 4.40 8.30 1.87
N ASN A 93 4.92 9.36 2.49
CA ASN A 93 5.92 9.27 3.55
C ASN A 93 5.38 8.52 4.78
N LYS A 94 4.14 8.81 5.19
CA LYS A 94 3.46 8.13 6.31
C LYS A 94 3.31 6.63 6.04
N PHE A 95 2.86 6.25 4.85
CA PHE A 95 2.80 4.84 4.44
C PHE A 95 4.17 4.18 4.38
N LEU A 96 5.16 4.85 3.80
CA LEU A 96 6.51 4.31 3.64
C LEU A 96 7.16 4.00 4.99
N LEU A 97 7.04 4.91 5.98
CA LEU A 97 7.52 4.65 7.34
C LEU A 97 6.83 3.43 7.96
N ARG A 98 5.50 3.32 7.82
CA ARG A 98 4.76 2.17 8.35
C ARG A 98 5.15 0.85 7.67
N ILE A 99 5.38 0.88 6.35
CA ILE A 99 5.86 -0.28 5.58
C ILE A 99 7.23 -0.72 6.12
N LEU A 100 8.15 0.23 6.32
CA LEU A 100 9.49 -0.05 6.85
C LEU A 100 9.44 -0.63 8.28
N GLU A 101 8.59 -0.07 9.15
CA GLU A 101 8.37 -0.59 10.50
C GLU A 101 7.91 -2.05 10.48
N LEU A 102 6.83 -2.33 9.75
CA LEU A 102 6.25 -3.67 9.65
C LEU A 102 7.23 -4.66 9.00
N SER A 103 8.06 -4.20 8.05
CA SER A 103 9.03 -5.07 7.38
C SER A 103 10.21 -5.52 8.24
N LEU A 104 10.41 -4.94 9.43
CA LEU A 104 11.41 -5.44 10.38
C LEU A 104 11.05 -6.83 10.94
N GLU A 105 9.77 -7.20 10.94
CA GLU A 105 9.28 -8.46 11.52
C GLU A 105 9.11 -9.57 10.46
N ILE A 106 9.45 -9.29 9.21
CA ILE A 106 9.18 -10.16 8.06
C ILE A 106 10.38 -11.04 7.74
N ARG A 107 10.11 -12.24 7.23
CA ARG A 107 11.15 -13.18 6.78
C ARG A 107 11.96 -12.59 5.60
N THR A 108 13.25 -12.89 5.57
CA THR A 108 14.23 -12.37 4.59
C THR A 108 13.78 -12.45 3.11
N TYR A 109 13.14 -13.54 2.69
CA TYR A 109 12.68 -13.70 1.30
C TYR A 109 11.57 -12.72 0.92
N ASP A 110 10.64 -12.51 1.84
CA ASP A 110 9.49 -11.64 1.66
C ASP A 110 9.90 -10.16 1.72
N LEU A 111 10.91 -9.84 2.53
CA LEU A 111 11.51 -8.51 2.63
C LEU A 111 12.04 -7.98 1.29
N LYS A 112 12.53 -8.85 0.40
CA LYS A 112 13.02 -8.43 -0.94
C LYS A 112 11.93 -7.74 -1.76
N LYS A 113 10.68 -8.25 -1.72
CA LYS A 113 9.56 -7.65 -2.46
C LYS A 113 9.24 -6.26 -1.92
N ILE A 114 9.25 -6.10 -0.59
CA ILE A 114 8.99 -4.83 0.07
C ILE A 114 10.08 -3.80 -0.28
N LEU A 115 11.34 -4.20 -0.31
CA LEU A 115 12.44 -3.30 -0.68
C LEU A 115 12.41 -2.91 -2.17
N ILE A 116 11.88 -3.77 -3.05
CA ILE A 116 11.63 -3.41 -4.45
C ILE A 116 10.52 -2.34 -4.53
N LEU A 117 9.41 -2.52 -3.80
CA LEU A 117 8.36 -1.50 -3.67
C LEU A 117 8.97 -0.16 -3.22
N ILE A 118 9.76 -0.16 -2.15
CA ILE A 118 10.42 1.04 -1.61
C ILE A 118 11.31 1.70 -2.67
N LEU A 119 12.13 0.93 -3.39
CA LEU A 119 12.96 1.44 -4.47
C LEU A 119 12.12 2.09 -5.59
N ASN A 120 11.00 1.50 -5.95
CA ASN A 120 10.09 2.05 -6.95
C ASN A 120 9.48 3.38 -6.49
N LEU A 121 9.07 3.46 -5.21
CA LEU A 121 8.56 4.70 -4.62
C LEU A 121 9.60 5.82 -4.59
N PHE A 122 10.88 5.51 -4.36
CA PHE A 122 11.94 6.52 -4.45
C PHE A 122 12.20 7.00 -5.86
N LYS A 123 12.10 6.11 -6.86
CA LYS A 123 12.22 6.50 -8.26
C LYS A 123 11.09 7.43 -8.68
N SER A 124 9.87 7.18 -8.23
CA SER A 124 8.71 8.03 -8.53
C SER A 124 8.66 9.31 -7.69
N ASN A 125 9.22 9.29 -6.48
CA ASN A 125 9.19 10.40 -5.52
C ASN A 125 10.56 10.63 -4.87
N SER A 126 11.49 11.21 -5.63
CA SER A 126 12.89 11.44 -5.19
C SER A 126 13.03 12.27 -3.91
N ILE A 127 12.02 13.07 -3.57
CA ILE A 127 12.02 13.86 -2.33
C ILE A 127 11.97 12.98 -1.07
N LEU A 128 11.39 11.77 -1.14
CA LEU A 128 11.30 10.84 -0.01
C LEU A 128 12.68 10.37 0.46
N ILE A 129 13.66 10.33 -0.45
CA ILE A 129 15.05 9.92 -0.19
C ILE A 129 15.70 10.81 0.89
N LYS A 130 15.28 12.08 1.01
CA LYS A 130 15.83 13.04 1.96
C LYS A 130 15.34 12.84 3.40
N ASN A 131 14.35 11.96 3.64
CA ASN A 131 13.84 11.71 4.98
C ASN A 131 14.84 10.91 5.82
N GLN A 132 15.31 11.49 6.92
CA GLN A 132 16.28 10.89 7.84
C GLN A 132 15.74 9.64 8.54
N GLU A 133 14.45 9.59 8.86
CA GLU A 133 13.83 8.42 9.50
C GLU A 133 13.89 7.21 8.56
N ILE A 134 13.48 7.39 7.31
CA ILE A 134 13.53 6.33 6.29
C ILE A 134 14.96 5.82 6.07
N LYS A 135 15.94 6.73 6.08
CA LYS A 135 17.35 6.38 5.95
C LYS A 135 17.84 5.44 7.06
N LYS A 136 17.38 5.63 8.30
CA LYS A 136 17.75 4.75 9.43
C LYS A 136 17.34 3.30 9.15
N TYR A 137 16.11 3.08 8.65
CA TYR A 137 15.63 1.74 8.31
C TYR A 137 16.44 1.09 7.17
N ILE A 138 16.78 1.84 6.12
CA ILE A 138 17.56 1.29 5.00
C ILE A 138 18.94 0.82 5.45
N LEU A 139 19.57 1.54 6.38
CA LEU A 139 20.87 1.16 6.96
C LEU A 139 20.77 -0.15 7.75
N ILE A 140 19.73 -0.33 8.57
CA ILE A 140 19.47 -1.58 9.30
C ILE A 140 19.43 -2.77 8.32
N TYR A 141 18.73 -2.64 7.20
CA TYR A 141 18.65 -3.71 6.19
C TYR A 141 19.99 -3.99 5.51
N ASN A 142 20.78 -2.95 5.22
CA ASN A 142 22.08 -3.10 4.57
C ASN A 142 23.10 -3.85 5.44
N GLU A 143 23.04 -3.69 6.75
CA GLU A 143 23.94 -4.37 7.70
C GLU A 143 23.52 -5.81 8.00
N SER A 144 22.24 -6.13 7.80
CA SER A 144 21.67 -7.39 8.28
C SER A 144 21.73 -8.55 7.26
N ILE A 145 21.75 -8.27 5.95
CA ILE A 145 21.47 -9.29 4.92
C ILE A 145 22.28 -9.05 3.61
N ASP A 146 23.24 -9.93 3.30
CA ASP A 146 24.12 -9.83 2.13
C ASP A 146 23.37 -9.82 0.78
N GLU A 147 22.31 -10.63 0.61
CA GLU A 147 21.51 -10.66 -0.63
C GLU A 147 20.74 -9.36 -0.89
N ILE A 148 20.35 -8.67 0.19
CA ILE A 148 19.56 -7.42 0.15
C ILE A 148 20.47 -6.20 0.02
N SER A 149 21.74 -6.32 0.41
CA SER A 149 22.73 -5.25 0.34
C SER A 149 22.81 -4.59 -1.04
N SER A 150 22.62 -5.33 -2.14
CA SER A 150 22.61 -4.74 -3.49
C SER A 150 21.44 -3.76 -3.73
N ILE A 151 20.25 -4.04 -3.20
CA ILE A 151 19.07 -3.18 -3.32
C ILE A 151 19.23 -1.96 -2.40
N CYS A 152 19.66 -2.17 -1.16
CA CYS A 152 19.95 -1.08 -0.23
C CYS A 152 21.05 -0.16 -0.76
N LYS A 153 22.12 -0.70 -1.35
CA LYS A 153 23.16 0.10 -2.02
C LYS A 153 22.60 0.94 -3.16
N LYS A 154 21.73 0.38 -4.01
CA LYS A 154 21.07 1.16 -5.07
C LYS A 154 20.27 2.33 -4.49
N ILE A 155 19.50 2.09 -3.43
CA ILE A 155 18.75 3.14 -2.75
C ILE A 155 19.71 4.21 -2.18
N LEU A 156 20.78 3.79 -1.51
CA LEU A 156 21.79 4.68 -0.91
C LEU A 156 22.68 5.40 -1.92
N GLN A 157 22.78 4.92 -3.16
CA GLN A 157 23.50 5.56 -4.26
C GLN A 157 22.65 6.60 -5.03
N MET A 158 21.33 6.65 -4.80
CA MET A 158 20.46 7.70 -5.34
C MET A 158 20.60 9.04 -4.58
N TYR A 159 21.56 9.10 -3.65
CA TYR A 159 21.94 10.26 -2.86
C TYR A 159 23.10 11.03 -3.49
#